data_AF-A0A534A771-F1
#
_entry.id   AF-A0A534A771-F1
#
_cell.length_a   1.000
_cell.length_b   1.000
_cell.length_c   1.000
_cell.angle_alpha   90.00
_cell.angle_beta   90.00
_cell.angle_gamma   90.00
#
_symmetry.space_group_name_H-M   'P 1'
#
loop_
_entity.id
_entity.type
_entity.pdbx_description
1 polymer ?
#
loop_
_entity_poly.entity_id
_entity_poly.type
_entity_poly.pdbx_seq_one_letter_code
_entity_poly.pdbx_strand_id
1 'polypeptide(L)'
;YARIDDIDGRHRLLRGRDANKDQSYFLYTLGQEQLAATLFPVGDLPKPEVRALAREAALPTHDKKDSTGICFIGERDFREFLSQYIPAQRGELRTPAGELLGEHDGVMYYTLGQRSGLRIGGRRGADGKAWYVVGKDVTKNVLYVAQG
;
A
#
# COMPACT_ATOMS: atom_id res chain seq x y z
N TYR A 1 7.27 5.78 -11.63
CA TYR A 1 8.05 6.77 -12.37
C TYR A 1 8.05 8.07 -11.61
N ALA A 2 9.13 8.83 -11.68
CA ALA A 2 9.22 10.18 -11.14
C ALA A 2 10.09 11.00 -12.09
N ARG A 3 10.14 12.32 -11.92
CA ARG A 3 11.01 13.20 -12.69
C ARG A 3 11.87 14.03 -11.76
N ILE A 4 12.94 14.57 -12.30
CA ILE A 4 13.82 15.48 -11.60
C ILE A 4 14.15 16.64 -12.53
N ASP A 5 14.21 17.84 -11.98
CA ASP A 5 14.85 18.98 -12.62
C ASP A 5 15.72 19.73 -11.63
N ASP A 6 16.48 20.69 -12.16
CA ASP A 6 17.28 21.63 -11.39
C ASP A 6 16.80 23.04 -11.72
N ILE A 7 16.50 23.83 -10.69
CA ILE A 7 16.26 25.26 -10.81
C ILE A 7 17.13 25.96 -9.79
N ASP A 8 18.00 26.85 -10.27
CA ASP A 8 18.91 27.67 -9.47
C ASP A 8 19.80 26.84 -8.52
N GLY A 9 20.27 25.68 -8.98
CA GLY A 9 21.12 24.77 -8.20
C GLY A 9 20.36 23.97 -7.14
N ARG A 10 19.03 23.96 -7.22
CA ARG A 10 18.16 23.16 -6.35
C ARG A 10 17.45 22.07 -7.16
N HIS A 11 17.71 20.83 -6.80
CA HIS A 11 17.05 19.68 -7.40
C HIS A 11 15.64 19.50 -6.85
N ARG A 12 14.67 19.28 -7.74
CA ARG A 12 13.27 19.07 -7.36
C ARG A 12 12.80 17.70 -7.82
N LEU A 13 12.18 16.98 -6.90
CA LEU A 13 11.43 15.77 -7.22
C LEU A 13 10.07 16.17 -7.80
N LEU A 14 9.82 15.75 -9.04
CA LEU A 14 8.57 16.00 -9.75
C LEU A 14 7.80 14.68 -9.94
N ARG A 15 6.49 14.82 -10.12
CA ARG A 15 5.64 13.70 -10.55
C ARG A 15 6.06 13.21 -11.94
N GLY A 16 5.97 11.91 -12.15
CA GLY A 16 6.03 11.29 -13.46
C GLY A 16 4.90 11.80 -14.37
N ARG A 17 5.14 11.77 -15.68
CA ARG A 17 4.15 12.26 -16.66
C ARG A 17 2.90 11.38 -16.73
N ASP A 18 3.07 10.08 -16.51
CA ASP A 18 1.97 9.13 -16.34
C ASP A 18 1.54 9.07 -14.88
N ALA A 19 0.43 9.74 -14.57
CA ALA A 19 -0.12 9.81 -13.22
C ALA A 19 -0.48 8.43 -12.62
N ASN A 20 -0.86 7.45 -13.46
CA ASN A 20 -1.21 6.11 -12.99
C ASN A 20 0.02 5.29 -12.60
N LYS A 21 1.20 5.73 -13.03
CA LYS A 21 2.49 5.08 -12.75
C LYS A 21 3.45 6.01 -12.03
N ASP A 22 2.97 7.14 -11.52
CA ASP A 22 3.77 8.02 -10.67
C ASP A 22 4.18 7.29 -9.38
N GLN A 23 5.44 7.45 -9.01
CA GLN A 23 6.08 6.86 -7.83
C GLN A 23 6.76 7.94 -6.98
N SER A 24 6.53 9.23 -7.27
CA SER A 24 7.05 10.33 -6.46
C SER A 24 6.64 10.21 -4.98
N TYR A 25 5.47 9.62 -4.71
CA TYR A 25 5.00 9.31 -3.35
C TYR A 25 6.00 8.48 -2.54
N PHE A 26 6.66 7.49 -3.13
CA PHE A 26 7.63 6.64 -2.43
C PHE A 26 9.01 7.28 -2.27
N LEU A 27 9.28 8.36 -3.01
CA LEU A 27 10.56 9.04 -3.07
C LEU A 27 10.57 10.33 -2.23
N TYR A 28 9.53 10.58 -1.45
CA TYR A 28 9.35 11.83 -0.69
C TYR A 28 10.46 12.12 0.33
N THR A 29 11.21 11.09 0.75
CA THR A 29 12.31 11.20 1.73
C THR A 29 13.65 11.60 1.10
N LEU A 30 13.76 11.67 -0.23
CA LEU A 30 15.01 12.02 -0.91
C LEU A 30 15.40 13.48 -0.64
N GLY A 31 16.63 13.66 -0.14
CA GLY A 31 17.28 14.96 0.05
C GLY A 31 18.03 15.45 -1.19
N GLN A 32 18.61 16.65 -1.10
CA GLN A 32 19.29 17.30 -2.24
C GLN A 32 20.49 16.50 -2.75
N GLU A 33 21.34 15.98 -1.87
CA GLU A 33 22.50 15.17 -2.27
C GLU A 33 22.10 13.93 -3.07
N GLN A 34 21.03 13.25 -2.65
CA GLN A 34 20.53 12.05 -3.30
C GLN A 34 19.87 12.38 -4.64
N LEU A 35 19.08 13.46 -4.69
CA LEU A 35 18.46 13.94 -5.93
C LEU A 35 19.53 14.37 -6.94
N ALA A 36 20.57 15.08 -6.52
CA ALA A 36 21.68 15.49 -7.38
C ALA A 36 22.39 14.31 -8.06
N ALA A 37 22.44 13.17 -7.38
CA ALA A 37 23.08 11.95 -7.86
C ALA A 37 22.12 10.97 -8.58
N THR A 38 20.87 11.36 -8.84
CA THR A 38 19.84 10.46 -9.38
C THR A 38 19.32 10.92 -10.75
N LEU A 39 19.14 9.98 -11.67
CA LEU A 39 18.46 10.19 -12.95
C LEU A 39 17.17 9.37 -13.00
N PHE A 40 16.10 9.97 -13.54
CA PHE A 40 14.82 9.30 -13.77
C PHE A 40 14.46 9.23 -15.25
N PRO A 41 15.11 8.35 -16.05
CA PRO A 41 15.05 8.38 -17.51
C PRO A 41 13.68 8.04 -18.10
N VAL A 42 12.82 7.35 -17.34
CA VAL A 42 11.47 6.96 -17.77
C VAL A 42 10.39 7.89 -17.21
N GLY A 43 10.78 8.96 -16.53
CA GLY A 43 9.87 9.87 -15.85
C GLY A 43 8.92 10.63 -16.78
N ASP A 44 9.38 10.96 -17.98
CA ASP A 44 8.62 11.70 -19.00
C ASP A 44 7.80 10.81 -19.94
N LEU A 45 7.90 9.49 -19.79
CA LEU A 45 7.27 8.52 -20.68
C LEU A 45 6.06 7.87 -20.03
N PRO A 46 4.95 7.70 -20.77
CA PRO A 46 3.87 6.82 -20.34
C PRO A 46 4.29 5.35 -20.39
N LYS A 47 3.71 4.54 -19.51
CA LYS A 47 4.08 3.10 -19.41
C LYS A 47 3.99 2.32 -20.72
N PRO A 48 2.98 2.53 -21.60
CA PRO A 48 2.94 1.85 -22.89
C PRO A 48 4.16 2.16 -23.77
N GLU A 49 4.64 3.40 -23.76
CA GLU A 49 5.81 3.82 -24.55
C GLU A 49 7.09 3.18 -24.01
N VAL A 50 7.26 3.12 -22.69
CA VAL A 50 8.37 2.38 -22.06
C VAL A 50 8.38 0.91 -22.49
N ARG A 51 7.19 0.26 -22.58
CA ARG A 51 7.08 -1.12 -23.05
C ARG A 51 7.36 -1.27 -24.55
N ALA A 52 6.98 -0.29 -25.36
CA ALA A 52 7.28 -0.28 -26.79
C ALA A 52 8.80 -0.19 -27.02
N LEU A 53 9.47 0.76 -26.37
CA LEU A 53 10.94 0.92 -26.43
C LEU A 53 11.66 -0.36 -25.97
N ALA A 54 11.19 -0.99 -24.88
CA ALA A 54 11.77 -2.25 -24.41
C ALA A 54 11.60 -3.39 -25.42
N ARG A 55 10.46 -3.45 -26.12
CA ARG A 55 10.21 -4.45 -27.17
C ARG A 55 11.08 -4.21 -28.39
N GLU A 56 11.20 -2.97 -28.85
CA GLU A 56 12.04 -2.56 -29.98
C GLU A 56 13.51 -2.87 -29.71
N ALA A 57 13.97 -2.63 -28.47
CA ALA A 57 15.31 -2.99 -28.02
C ALA A 57 15.51 -4.48 -27.70
N ALA A 58 14.51 -5.33 -27.99
CA ALA A 58 14.52 -6.78 -27.74
C ALA A 58 14.85 -7.16 -26.28
N LEU A 59 14.42 -6.35 -25.31
CA LEU A 59 14.64 -6.65 -23.90
C LEU A 59 13.69 -7.75 -23.41
N PRO A 60 14.18 -8.82 -22.75
CA PRO A 60 13.34 -9.94 -22.29
C PRO A 60 12.30 -9.53 -21.23
N THR A 61 12.39 -8.31 -20.69
CA THR A 61 11.47 -7.75 -19.70
C THR A 61 10.33 -6.94 -20.31
N HIS A 62 10.24 -6.82 -21.65
CA HIS A 62 9.28 -5.93 -22.31
C HIS A 62 7.81 -6.21 -21.95
N ASP A 63 7.44 -7.47 -21.69
CA ASP A 63 6.09 -7.93 -21.35
C ASP A 63 5.96 -8.41 -19.89
N LYS A 64 7.04 -8.40 -19.12
CA LYS A 64 7.03 -8.79 -17.71
C LYS A 64 6.00 -7.95 -16.95
N LYS A 65 5.16 -8.62 -16.15
CA LYS A 65 4.20 -7.94 -15.26
C LYS A 65 4.94 -7.05 -14.26
N ASP A 66 4.32 -5.92 -13.93
CA ASP A 66 4.87 -5.03 -12.91
C ASP A 66 4.84 -5.74 -11.55
N SER A 67 5.88 -5.58 -10.74
CA SER A 67 5.92 -6.13 -9.38
C SER A 67 4.80 -5.53 -8.52
N THR A 68 4.13 -6.38 -7.76
CA THR A 68 3.14 -5.99 -6.75
C THR A 68 3.63 -6.41 -5.36
N GLY A 69 3.10 -5.78 -4.31
CA GLY A 69 3.52 -6.05 -2.93
C GLY A 69 4.76 -5.24 -2.49
N ILE A 70 5.40 -5.68 -1.42
CA ILE A 70 6.56 -4.99 -0.83
C ILE A 70 7.80 -5.31 -1.66
N CYS A 71 8.57 -4.27 -2.01
CA CYS A 71 9.66 -4.29 -2.99
C CYS A 71 10.64 -5.48 -2.92
N PHE A 72 10.89 -6.03 -1.72
CA PHE A 72 11.91 -7.07 -1.50
C PHE A 72 11.36 -8.42 -1.00
N ILE A 73 10.06 -8.50 -0.70
CA ILE A 73 9.45 -9.72 -0.16
C ILE A 73 8.92 -10.62 -1.29
N GLY A 74 8.62 -10.03 -2.44
CA GLY A 74 7.96 -10.72 -3.55
C GLY A 74 6.46 -10.92 -3.32
N GLU A 75 5.84 -11.74 -4.17
CA GLU A 75 4.43 -12.12 -4.04
C GLU A 75 4.30 -13.21 -2.96
N ARG A 76 4.04 -12.80 -1.72
CA ARG A 76 3.76 -13.69 -0.57
C ARG A 76 2.51 -13.23 0.16
N ASP A 77 1.87 -14.15 0.87
CA ASP A 77 0.81 -13.78 1.80
C ASP A 77 1.41 -12.89 2.92
N PHE A 78 0.90 -11.67 3.03
CA PHE A 78 1.43 -10.68 3.96
C PHE A 78 1.23 -11.08 5.42
N ARG A 79 0.17 -11.83 5.75
CA ARG A 79 -0.08 -12.31 7.12
C ARG A 79 0.92 -13.41 7.47
N GLU A 80 1.16 -14.34 6.55
CA GLU A 80 2.18 -15.38 6.73
C GLU A 80 3.58 -14.76 6.89
N PHE A 81 3.91 -13.75 6.09
CA PHE A 81 5.18 -13.04 6.24
C PHE A 81 5.31 -12.38 7.62
N LEU A 82 4.29 -11.65 8.08
CA LEU A 82 4.35 -10.95 9.36
C LEU A 82 4.38 -11.91 10.56
N SER A 83 3.70 -13.06 10.50
CA SER A 83 3.64 -14.03 11.60
C SER A 83 5.00 -14.64 11.94
N GLN A 84 5.96 -14.60 11.00
CA GLN A 84 7.35 -15.03 11.20
C GLN A 84 8.12 -14.11 12.15
N TYR A 85 7.68 -12.86 12.32
CA TYR A 85 8.39 -11.84 13.09
C TYR A 85 7.58 -11.31 14.28
N ILE A 86 6.25 -11.29 14.16
CA ILE A 86 5.35 -10.73 15.17
C ILE A 86 4.35 -11.81 15.58
N PRO A 87 4.36 -12.27 16.84
CA PRO A 87 3.37 -13.21 17.33
C PRO A 87 1.96 -12.65 17.20
N ALA A 88 1.09 -13.41 16.54
CA ALA A 88 -0.32 -13.08 16.41
C ALA A 88 -1.02 -13.22 17.77
N GLN A 89 -1.67 -12.16 18.23
CA GLN A 89 -2.46 -12.18 19.46
C GLN A 89 -3.94 -11.90 19.14
N ARG A 90 -4.80 -12.90 19.36
CA ARG A 90 -6.24 -12.72 19.17
C ARG A 90 -6.76 -11.63 20.10
N GLY A 91 -7.62 -10.77 19.56
CA GLY A 91 -8.18 -9.62 20.26
C GLY A 91 -9.63 -9.38 19.87
N GLU A 92 -10.27 -8.46 20.57
CA GLU A 92 -11.69 -8.20 20.41
C GLU A 92 -11.96 -7.27 19.22
N LEU A 93 -13.04 -7.56 18.51
CA LEU A 93 -13.56 -6.72 17.45
C LEU A 93 -14.83 -6.03 17.97
N ARG A 94 -14.85 -4.70 18.03
CA ARG A 94 -15.94 -3.92 18.63
C ARG A 94 -16.49 -2.82 17.71
N THR A 95 -17.71 -2.36 17.95
CA THR A 95 -18.20 -1.08 17.40
C THR A 95 -17.62 0.11 18.17
N PRO A 96 -17.64 1.35 17.62
CA PRO A 96 -17.33 2.55 18.38
C PRO A 96 -18.21 2.75 19.63
N ALA A 97 -19.41 2.19 19.63
CA ALA A 97 -20.31 2.19 20.79
C ALA A 97 -19.93 1.14 21.86
N GLY A 98 -18.88 0.35 21.62
CA GLY A 98 -18.37 -0.66 22.55
C GLY A 98 -19.01 -2.05 22.42
N GLU A 99 -19.96 -2.24 21.50
CA GLU A 99 -20.59 -3.54 21.25
C GLU A 99 -19.55 -4.55 20.74
N LEU A 100 -19.51 -5.74 21.34
CA LEU A 100 -18.64 -6.84 20.90
C LEU A 100 -19.22 -7.51 19.66
N LEU A 101 -18.42 -7.52 18.59
CA LEU A 101 -18.79 -8.08 17.30
C LEU A 101 -18.08 -9.42 16.98
N GLY A 102 -17.01 -9.74 17.69
CA GLY A 102 -16.27 -10.97 17.51
C GLY A 102 -14.80 -10.80 17.87
N GLU A 103 -13.94 -11.53 17.17
CA GLU A 103 -12.49 -11.52 17.39
C GLU A 103 -11.75 -11.32 16.08
N HIS A 104 -10.53 -10.79 16.18
CA HIS A 104 -9.59 -10.68 15.08
C HIS A 104 -8.29 -11.44 15.39
N ASP A 105 -7.53 -11.83 14.36
CA ASP A 105 -6.34 -12.67 14.51
C ASP A 105 -5.07 -11.88 14.95
N GLY A 106 -5.24 -10.65 15.42
CA GLY A 106 -4.14 -9.70 15.71
C GLY A 106 -4.30 -8.32 15.07
N VAL A 107 -4.20 -7.24 15.88
CA VAL A 107 -4.47 -5.86 15.43
C VAL A 107 -3.53 -5.42 14.30
N MET A 108 -2.32 -5.97 14.23
CA MET A 108 -1.33 -5.66 13.19
C MET A 108 -1.76 -6.06 11.76
N TYR A 109 -2.65 -7.04 11.60
CA TYR A 109 -3.11 -7.52 10.28
C TYR A 109 -4.18 -6.65 9.61
N TYR A 110 -4.52 -5.52 10.22
CA TYR A 110 -5.63 -4.67 9.79
C TYR A 110 -5.19 -3.22 9.61
N THR A 111 -5.68 -2.58 8.55
CA THR A 111 -5.46 -1.16 8.28
C THR A 111 -6.77 -0.40 8.37
N LEU A 112 -6.72 0.88 8.76
CA LEU A 112 -7.90 1.74 8.72
C LEU A 112 -8.53 1.75 7.31
N GLY A 113 -9.85 1.69 7.23
CA GLY A 113 -10.61 1.58 5.99
C GLY A 113 -10.68 0.18 5.39
N GLN A 114 -10.03 -0.83 5.99
CA GLN A 114 -10.07 -2.20 5.48
C GLN A 114 -11.47 -2.81 5.65
N ARG A 115 -12.00 -3.39 4.57
CA ARG A 115 -13.27 -4.16 4.55
C ARG A 115 -13.06 -5.67 4.69
N SER A 116 -12.05 -6.20 4.02
CA SER A 116 -11.81 -7.64 3.91
C SER A 116 -11.23 -8.23 5.21
N GLY A 117 -11.48 -9.53 5.43
CA GLY A 117 -10.84 -10.28 6.52
C GLY A 117 -11.37 -9.99 7.93
N LEU A 118 -12.48 -9.25 8.06
CA LEU A 118 -13.14 -8.98 9.34
C LEU A 118 -14.02 -10.15 9.81
N ARG A 119 -14.41 -11.06 8.91
CA ARG A 119 -15.26 -12.24 9.20
C ARG A 119 -16.59 -11.90 9.91
N ILE A 120 -17.11 -10.69 9.70
CA ILE A 120 -18.40 -10.24 10.23
C ILE A 120 -19.45 -10.46 9.14
N GLY A 121 -20.34 -11.42 9.34
CA GLY A 121 -21.43 -11.74 8.40
C GLY A 121 -22.79 -11.83 9.10
N GLY A 122 -23.85 -11.47 8.38
CA GLY A 122 -25.24 -11.85 8.67
C GLY A 122 -25.71 -11.68 10.12
N ARG A 123 -25.72 -10.44 10.62
CA ARG A 123 -26.22 -10.14 11.98
C ARG A 123 -27.69 -9.72 11.96
N ARG A 124 -28.48 -10.27 12.88
CA ARG A 124 -29.88 -9.88 13.10
C ARG A 124 -29.89 -8.44 13.64
N GLY A 125 -30.48 -7.51 12.87
CA GLY A 125 -30.51 -6.07 13.21
C GLY A 125 -29.40 -5.21 12.58
N ALA A 126 -28.48 -5.81 11.82
CA ALA A 126 -27.56 -5.04 10.98
C ALA A 126 -28.23 -4.70 9.63
N ASP A 127 -27.97 -3.51 9.09
CA ASP A 127 -28.58 -2.98 7.86
C ASP A 127 -28.06 -3.64 6.55
N GLY A 128 -27.33 -4.75 6.67
CA GLY A 128 -26.75 -5.49 5.55
C GLY A 128 -25.53 -4.81 4.90
N LYS A 129 -25.12 -3.61 5.35
CA LYS A 129 -23.96 -2.90 4.80
C LYS A 129 -22.64 -3.52 5.23
N ALA A 130 -21.61 -3.22 4.44
CA ALA A 130 -20.26 -3.72 4.69
C ALA A 130 -19.65 -3.08 5.94
N TRP A 131 -18.84 -3.87 6.65
CA TRP A 131 -18.07 -3.41 7.80
C TRP A 131 -16.68 -2.96 7.37
N TYR A 132 -16.20 -1.90 8.01
CA TYR A 132 -14.90 -1.30 7.76
C TYR A 132 -14.17 -1.05 9.07
N VAL A 133 -12.85 -1.24 9.10
CA VAL A 133 -12.02 -0.84 10.23
C VAL A 133 -11.99 0.68 10.34
N VAL A 134 -12.40 1.21 11.49
CA VAL A 134 -12.44 2.66 11.77
C VAL A 134 -11.50 3.06 12.91
N GLY A 135 -10.97 2.09 13.66
CA GLY A 135 -10.03 2.37 14.74
C GLY A 135 -9.24 1.15 15.19
N LYS A 136 -8.11 1.39 15.85
CA LYS A 136 -7.23 0.37 16.41
C LYS A 136 -6.76 0.84 17.78
N ASP A 137 -7.02 0.07 18.82
CA ASP A 137 -6.39 0.21 20.14
C ASP A 137 -5.37 -0.90 20.29
N VAL A 138 -4.10 -0.57 19.98
CA VAL A 138 -3.00 -1.55 19.99
C VAL A 138 -2.69 -2.00 21.41
N THR A 139 -2.78 -1.10 22.39
CA THR A 139 -2.47 -1.39 23.79
C THR A 139 -3.48 -2.36 24.40
N LYS A 140 -4.77 -2.19 24.07
CA LYS A 140 -5.84 -3.09 24.55
C LYS A 140 -6.08 -4.28 23.62
N ASN A 141 -5.40 -4.35 22.49
CA ASN A 141 -5.62 -5.35 21.43
C ASN A 141 -7.10 -5.39 20.97
N VAL A 142 -7.67 -4.21 20.68
CA VAL A 142 -9.06 -4.05 20.21
C VAL A 142 -9.08 -3.42 18.82
N LEU A 143 -9.88 -4.01 17.92
CA LEU A 143 -10.14 -3.50 16.58
C LEU A 143 -11.56 -2.92 16.51
N TYR A 144 -11.67 -1.64 16.15
CA TYR A 144 -12.97 -0.98 16.00
C TYR A 144 -13.44 -1.00 14.55
N VAL A 145 -14.71 -1.33 14.34
CA VAL A 145 -15.34 -1.35 13.01
C VAL A 145 -16.69 -0.64 13.00
N ALA A 146 -17.06 -0.09 11.86
CA ALA A 146 -18.38 0.48 11.62
C ALA A 146 -18.92 0.06 10.26
N GLN A 147 -20.24 0.11 10.10
CA GLN A 147 -20.87 -0.09 8.80
C GLN A 147 -20.79 1.19 7.96
N GLY A 148 -20.55 1.03 6.66
CA GLY A 148 -20.44 2.12 5.68
C GLY A 148 -21.11 1.75 4.36
#